data_AF-A0A7L1N9Y3-F1
#
_entry.id   AF-A0A7L1N9Y3-F1
#
_cell.length_a   1.000
_cell.length_b   1.000
_cell.length_c   1.000
_cell.angle_alpha   90.00
_cell.angle_beta   90.00
_cell.angle_gamma   90.00
#
_symmetry.space_group_name_H-M   'P 1'
#
loop_
_entity.id
_entity.type
_entity.pdbx_description
1 polymer ?
#
loop_
_entity_poly.entity_id
_entity_poly.type
_entity_poly.pdbx_seq_one_letter_code
_entity_poly.pdbx_strand_id
1 'polypeptide(L)'
;QAALEITARYCGSELEQFGRCVAASPASWQSDCHSLRLSISRCAAAHPIVQQIRRDCAEPFAAFEQCLRDNEAAVSNCSAHVSAFLLCADRV
;
A
#
# COMPACT_ATOMS: atom_id res chain seq x y z
N GLN A 1 -9.66 -2.64 7.79
CA GLN A 1 -9.09 -2.28 6.48
C GLN A 1 -9.20 -0.76 6.39
N ALA A 2 -8.17 0.03 6.07
CA ALA A 2 -8.33 1.48 5.90
C ALA A 2 -7.30 2.12 4.96
N ALA A 3 -6.00 1.83 5.02
CA ALA A 3 -5.03 2.34 4.03
C ALA A 3 -5.14 1.71 2.64
N LEU A 4 -5.34 0.38 2.54
CA LEU A 4 -5.75 -0.24 1.27
C LEU A 4 -7.12 0.32 0.83
N GLU A 5 -7.96 0.71 1.78
CA GLU A 5 -9.28 1.30 1.52
C GLU A 5 -9.20 2.77 1.09
N ILE A 6 -8.25 3.56 1.58
CA ILE A 6 -8.07 4.99 1.26
C ILE A 6 -7.31 5.11 -0.06
N THR A 7 -6.24 4.32 -0.24
CA THR A 7 -5.68 4.16 -1.58
C THR A 7 -6.70 3.52 -2.51
N ALA A 8 -7.58 2.60 -2.09
CA ALA A 8 -8.66 2.11 -2.96
C ALA A 8 -9.80 3.12 -3.19
N ARG A 9 -10.01 4.08 -2.28
CA ARG A 9 -11.05 5.12 -2.41
C ARG A 9 -10.66 6.18 -3.42
N TYR A 10 -9.37 6.50 -3.50
CA TYR A 10 -8.84 7.52 -4.41
C TYR A 10 -8.05 6.96 -5.61
N CYS A 11 -7.51 5.75 -5.48
CA CYS A 11 -6.70 5.04 -6.49
C CYS A 11 -7.17 3.57 -6.67
N GLY A 12 -8.46 3.32 -6.48
CA GLY A 12 -9.05 1.97 -6.51
C GLY A 12 -8.88 1.25 -7.84
N SER A 13 -8.97 1.99 -8.95
CA SER A 13 -8.77 1.44 -10.29
C SER A 13 -7.33 0.92 -10.46
N GLU A 14 -6.33 1.69 -10.02
CA GLU A 14 -4.92 1.34 -10.09
C GLU A 14 -4.59 0.14 -9.19
N LEU A 15 -5.17 0.12 -7.99
CA LEU A 15 -5.03 -1.00 -7.04
C LEU A 15 -5.65 -2.29 -7.54
N GLU A 16 -6.86 -2.25 -8.11
CA GLU A 16 -7.54 -3.42 -8.64
C GLU A 16 -6.77 -4.01 -9.83
N GLN A 17 -6.28 -3.16 -10.74
CA GLN A 17 -5.45 -3.58 -11.87
C GLN A 17 -4.14 -4.20 -11.41
N PHE A 18 -3.46 -3.57 -10.43
CA PHE A 18 -2.23 -4.13 -9.86
C PHE A 18 -2.49 -5.47 -9.16
N GLY A 19 -3.56 -5.58 -8.37
CA GLY A 19 -3.94 -6.82 -7.70
C GLY A 19 -4.23 -7.96 -8.69
N ARG A 20 -4.96 -7.66 -9.79
CA ARG A 20 -5.18 -8.64 -10.88
C ARG A 20 -3.88 -9.08 -11.54
N CYS A 21 -2.95 -8.16 -11.77
CA CYS A 21 -1.65 -8.48 -12.34
C CYS A 21 -0.81 -9.38 -11.42
N VAL A 22 -0.74 -9.04 -10.12
CA VAL A 22 0.00 -9.85 -9.13
C VAL A 22 -0.59 -11.26 -9.02
N ALA A 23 -1.91 -11.39 -9.03
CA ALA A 23 -2.59 -12.68 -9.00
C ALA A 23 -2.31 -13.52 -10.27
N ALA A 24 -2.14 -12.88 -11.43
CA ALA A 24 -1.84 -13.55 -12.69
C ALA A 24 -0.36 -13.97 -12.83
N SER A 25 0.57 -13.21 -12.22
CA SER A 25 2.02 -13.42 -12.33
C SER A 25 2.71 -13.54 -10.97
N PRO A 26 2.33 -14.47 -10.07
CA PRO A 26 2.84 -14.49 -8.69
C PRO A 26 4.35 -14.71 -8.56
N ALA A 27 5.00 -15.31 -9.57
CA ALA A 27 6.45 -15.55 -9.56
C ALA A 27 7.29 -14.39 -10.14
N SER A 28 6.67 -13.46 -10.87
CA SER A 28 7.38 -12.42 -11.66
C SER A 28 6.72 -11.04 -11.58
N TRP A 29 5.71 -10.87 -10.72
CA TRP A 29 4.90 -9.66 -10.61
C TRP A 29 5.73 -8.39 -10.38
N GLN A 30 6.89 -8.48 -9.74
CA GLN A 30 7.77 -7.34 -9.49
C GLN A 30 8.21 -6.66 -10.80
N SER A 31 8.46 -7.46 -11.83
CA SER A 31 8.79 -6.99 -13.19
C SER A 31 7.51 -6.77 -14.00
N ASP A 32 6.64 -7.78 -14.04
CA ASP A 32 5.46 -7.81 -14.92
C ASP A 32 4.43 -6.71 -14.59
N CYS A 33 4.31 -6.36 -13.31
CA CYS A 33 3.36 -5.38 -12.82
C CYS A 33 4.01 -4.03 -12.46
N HIS A 34 5.26 -3.80 -12.87
CA HIS A 34 6.02 -2.60 -12.51
C HIS A 34 5.33 -1.29 -12.96
N SER A 35 4.74 -1.25 -14.15
CA SER A 35 4.02 -0.08 -14.66
C SER A 35 2.79 0.26 -13.82
N LEU A 36 2.06 -0.75 -13.36
CA LEU A 36 0.91 -0.61 -12.47
C LEU A 36 1.34 -0.15 -11.07
N ARG A 37 2.47 -0.65 -10.57
CA ARG A 37 3.08 -0.16 -9.32
C ARG A 37 3.40 1.34 -9.41
N LEU A 38 3.97 1.79 -10.53
CA LEU A 38 4.22 3.22 -10.76
C LEU A 38 2.92 4.03 -10.87
N SER A 39 1.86 3.46 -11.46
CA SER A 39 0.55 4.10 -11.56
C SER A 39 -0.05 4.38 -10.17
N ILE A 40 0.01 3.39 -9.26
CA ILE A 40 -0.43 3.56 -7.86
C ILE A 40 0.37 4.69 -7.21
N SER A 41 1.70 4.68 -7.35
CA SER A 41 2.56 5.73 -6.77
C SER A 41 2.22 7.14 -7.28
N ARG A 42 1.89 7.29 -8.57
CA ARG A 42 1.48 8.59 -9.14
C ARG A 42 0.14 9.04 -8.62
N CYS A 43 -0.85 8.15 -8.57
CA CYS A 43 -2.17 8.48 -8.05
C CYS A 43 -2.08 8.91 -6.57
N ALA A 44 -1.31 8.17 -5.76
CA ALA A 44 -1.07 8.50 -4.37
C ALA A 44 -0.34 9.85 -4.19
N ALA A 45 0.51 10.25 -5.14
CA ALA A 45 1.20 11.54 -5.10
C ALA A 45 0.30 12.71 -5.53
N ALA A 46 -0.73 12.48 -6.35
CA ALA A 46 -1.59 13.53 -6.89
C ALA A 46 -2.70 13.99 -5.93
N HIS A 47 -3.12 13.15 -4.99
CA HIS A 47 -4.24 13.46 -4.09
C HIS A 47 -3.77 14.13 -2.78
N PRO A 48 -4.22 15.37 -2.47
CA PRO A 48 -3.82 16.09 -1.26
C PRO A 48 -4.08 15.32 0.04
N ILE A 49 -5.22 14.63 0.14
CA ILE A 49 -5.56 13.79 1.29
C ILE A 49 -4.61 12.60 1.44
N VAL A 50 -4.14 12.02 0.33
CA VAL A 50 -3.16 10.92 0.36
C VAL A 50 -1.79 11.44 0.78
N GLN A 51 -1.41 12.66 0.36
CA GLN A 51 -0.19 13.31 0.85
C GLN A 51 -0.27 13.58 2.36
N GLN A 52 -1.42 14.05 2.84
CA GLN A 52 -1.64 14.32 4.25
C GLN A 52 -1.53 13.04 5.09
N ILE A 53 -2.20 11.96 4.69
CA ILE A 53 -2.10 10.65 5.35
C ILE A 53 -0.65 10.14 5.35
N ARG A 54 0.07 10.25 4.23
CA ARG A 54 1.48 9.84 4.17
C ARG A 54 2.36 10.60 5.14
N ARG A 55 2.03 11.87 5.41
CA ARG A 55 2.78 12.72 6.33
C ARG A 55 2.40 12.46 7.79
N ASP A 56 1.11 12.42 8.08
CA ASP A 56 0.58 12.31 9.44
C ASP A 56 0.66 10.87 9.98
N CYS A 57 0.64 9.88 9.09
CA CYS A 57 0.73 8.46 9.42
C CYS A 57 2.05 7.81 8.98
N ALA A 58 3.12 8.60 8.84
CA ALA A 58 4.43 8.13 8.38
C ALA A 58 5.06 7.07 9.30
N GLU A 59 4.95 7.23 10.61
CA GLU A 59 5.56 6.34 11.60
C GLU A 59 5.02 4.89 11.55
N PRO A 60 3.70 4.63 11.63
CA PRO A 60 3.18 3.26 11.53
C PRO A 60 3.42 2.66 10.13
N PHE A 61 3.49 3.49 9.08
CA PHE A 61 3.85 3.03 7.74
C PHE A 61 5.31 2.57 7.67
N ALA A 62 6.25 3.34 8.23
CA ALA A 62 7.66 2.98 8.26
C ALA A 62 7.90 1.68 9.05
N ALA A 63 7.18 1.47 10.16
CA ALA A 63 7.23 0.22 10.93
C ALA A 63 6.71 -0.97 10.11
N PHE A 64 5.66 -0.78 9.32
CA PHE A 64 5.15 -1.80 8.41
C PHE A 64 6.17 -2.15 7.31
N GLU A 65 6.78 -1.16 6.67
CA GLU A 65 7.81 -1.38 5.65
C GLU A 65 9.05 -2.09 6.23
N GLN A 66 9.46 -1.73 7.44
CA GLN A 66 10.56 -2.41 8.12
C GLN A 66 10.22 -3.88 8.39
N CYS A 67 9.03 -4.15 8.93
CA CYS A 67 8.59 -5.53 9.16
C CYS A 67 8.59 -6.36 7.86
N LEU A 68 8.12 -5.79 6.75
CA LEU A 68 8.11 -6.49 5.45
C LEU A 68 9.52 -6.86 4.98
N ARG A 69 10.50 -5.94 5.13
CA ARG A 69 11.91 -6.23 4.81
C ARG A 69 12.48 -7.35 5.66
N ASP A 70 12.10 -7.39 6.94
CA ASP A 70 12.59 -8.39 7.88
C ASP A 70 11.85 -9.75 7.77
N ASN A 71 10.65 -9.76 7.17
CA ASN A 71 9.76 -10.92 7.10
C ASN A 71 9.26 -11.20 5.67
N GLU A 72 10.13 -11.10 4.67
CA GLU A 72 9.75 -11.30 3.24
C GLU A 72 9.04 -12.65 3.01
N ALA A 73 9.45 -13.72 3.72
CA ALA A 73 8.85 -15.05 3.63
C ALA A 73 7.55 -15.22 4.46
N ALA A 74 7.24 -14.26 5.34
CA ALA A 74 6.15 -14.36 6.32
C ALA A 74 5.45 -13.01 6.53
N VAL A 75 5.00 -12.40 5.44
CA VAL A 75 4.36 -11.06 5.43
C VAL A 75 3.13 -10.95 6.36
N SER A 76 2.48 -12.06 6.70
CA SER A 76 1.37 -12.12 7.67
C SER A 76 1.78 -11.65 9.07
N ASN A 77 3.06 -11.74 9.44
CA ASN A 77 3.61 -11.25 10.71
C ASN A 77 3.48 -9.72 10.84
N CYS A 78 3.36 -9.00 9.73
CA CYS A 78 3.32 -7.54 9.70
C CYS A 78 1.90 -6.94 9.80
N SER A 79 0.89 -7.81 10.02
CA SER A 79 -0.53 -7.43 10.10
C SER A 79 -0.85 -6.39 11.18
N ALA A 80 -0.11 -6.39 12.29
CA ALA A 80 -0.28 -5.39 13.36
C ALA A 80 0.15 -3.98 12.90
N HIS A 81 1.29 -3.87 12.23
CA HIS A 81 1.83 -2.58 11.76
C HIS A 81 0.95 -1.98 10.65
N VAL A 82 0.50 -2.80 9.70
CA VAL A 82 -0.44 -2.31 8.69
C VAL A 82 -1.71 -1.82 9.37
N SER A 83 -2.26 -2.56 10.35
CA SER A 83 -3.47 -2.17 11.09
C SER A 83 -3.33 -0.83 11.83
N ALA A 84 -2.18 -0.57 12.45
CA ALA A 84 -1.90 0.73 13.07
C ALA A 84 -1.88 1.87 12.04
N PHE A 85 -1.30 1.63 10.87
CA PHE A 85 -1.32 2.61 9.77
C PHE A 85 -2.75 2.86 9.27
N LEU A 86 -3.57 1.80 9.15
CA LEU A 86 -4.99 1.92 8.80
C LEU A 86 -5.74 2.82 9.79
N LEU A 87 -5.58 2.58 11.10
CA LEU A 87 -6.27 3.33 12.15
C LEU A 87 -5.86 4.81 12.20
N CYS A 88 -4.60 5.12 11.86
CA CYS A 88 -4.17 6.51 11.72
C CYS A 88 -4.87 7.18 10.53
N ALA A 89 -4.87 6.52 9.37
CA ALA A 89 -5.39 7.09 8.14
C ALA A 89 -6.91 7.34 8.19
N ASP A 90 -7.67 6.59 9.00
CA ASP A 90 -9.10 6.79 9.24
C ASP A 90 -9.43 8.05 10.07
N ARG A 91 -8.42 8.64 10.72
CA ARG A 91 -8.55 9.83 11.58
C ARG A 91 -8.08 11.13 10.93
N VAL A 92 -7.58 11.06 9.69
CA VAL A 92 -7.12 12.21 8.88
C VAL A 92 -8.28 12.69 8.01
#